data_AF-A0A6M1U8T8-F1
#
_entry.id   AF-A0A6M1U8T8-F1
#
_cell.length_a   1.000
_cell.length_b   1.000
_cell.length_c   1.000
_cell.angle_alpha   90.00
_cell.angle_beta   90.00
_cell.angle_gamma   90.00
#
_symmetry.space_group_name_H-M   'P 1'
#
loop_
_entity.id
_entity.type
_entity.pdbx_description
1 polymer ?
#
loop_
_entity_poly.entity_id
_entity_poly.type
_entity_poly.pdbx_seq_one_letter_code
_entity_poly.pdbx_strand_id
1 'polypeptide(L)'
;MIDIVCTLGPASSKPEVIRQLLEQGMTVARVNLSHSDQRTHRDVIHTVREVARSIGKHVSILGDLQGPKIRLGEMFAQQVVGEQPFDLADILQLLSGKVPSARNGRNTVR
;
A
#
# COMPACT_ATOMS: atom_id res chain seq x y z
N MET A 1 2.05 21.42 -21.54
CA MET A 1 2.72 21.51 -20.23
C MET A 1 2.63 20.15 -19.58
N ILE A 2 3.70 19.66 -18.94
CA ILE A 2 3.74 18.33 -18.31
C ILE A 2 3.48 18.49 -16.82
N ASP A 3 2.63 17.64 -16.25
CA ASP A 3 2.43 17.55 -14.80
C ASP A 3 3.37 16.51 -14.18
N ILE A 4 4.00 16.87 -13.07
CA ILE A 4 4.91 16.00 -12.33
C ILE A 4 4.24 15.61 -11.01
N VAL A 5 3.86 14.33 -10.93
CA VAL A 5 3.19 13.74 -9.77
C VAL A 5 4.22 13.09 -8.86
N CYS A 6 4.29 13.51 -7.59
CA CYS A 6 5.13 12.86 -6.58
C CYS A 6 4.28 12.28 -5.45
N THR A 7 4.49 11.00 -5.14
CA THR A 7 3.85 10.34 -3.99
C THR A 7 4.54 10.76 -2.70
N LEU A 8 3.76 11.27 -1.75
CA LEU A 8 4.26 11.64 -0.43
C LEU A 8 4.12 10.48 0.54
N GLY A 9 5.20 10.22 1.29
CA GLY A 9 5.26 9.22 2.35
C GLY A 9 6.15 9.71 3.49
N PRO A 10 6.45 8.86 4.49
CA PRO A 10 7.18 9.26 5.70
C PRO A 10 8.54 9.94 5.44
N ALA A 11 9.23 9.54 4.37
CA ALA A 11 10.52 10.12 3.99
C ALA A 11 10.38 11.49 3.30
N SER A 12 9.23 11.78 2.68
CA SER A 12 9.01 12.94 1.80
C SER A 12 7.94 13.91 2.30
N SER A 13 7.35 13.67 3.48
CA SER A 13 6.31 14.53 4.08
C SER A 13 6.86 15.66 4.95
N LYS A 14 8.18 15.75 5.13
CA LYS A 14 8.80 16.84 5.89
C LYS A 14 8.76 18.15 5.08
N PRO A 15 8.55 19.32 5.72
CA PRO A 15 8.44 20.60 5.02
C PRO A 15 9.63 20.91 4.09
N GLU A 16 10.85 20.57 4.51
CA GLU A 16 12.09 20.85 3.77
C GLU A 16 12.16 20.01 2.49
N VAL A 17 11.75 18.75 2.56
CA VAL A 17 11.72 17.84 1.40
C VAL A 17 10.61 18.26 0.43
N ILE A 18 9.44 18.62 0.95
CA ILE A 18 8.34 19.14 0.12
C ILE A 18 8.76 20.41 -0.62
N ARG A 19 9.49 21.32 0.05
CA ARG A 19 10.04 22.53 -0.58
C ARG A 19 10.94 22.17 -1.75
N GLN A 20 11.89 21.25 -1.53
CA GLN A 20 12.81 20.80 -2.58
C GLN A 20 12.03 20.18 -3.76
N LEU A 21 11.05 19.31 -3.49
CA LEU A 21 10.22 18.72 -4.55
C LEU A 21 9.48 19.78 -5.37
N LEU A 22 8.89 20.77 -4.71
CA LEU A 22 8.21 21.89 -5.39
C LEU A 22 9.18 22.74 -6.20
N GLU A 23 10.36 23.06 -5.67
CA GLU A 23 11.41 23.81 -6.36
C GLU A 23 11.93 23.06 -7.59
N GLN A 24 12.07 21.74 -7.50
CA GLN A 24 12.50 20.84 -8.58
C GLN A 24 11.40 20.48 -9.60
N GLY A 25 10.17 20.96 -9.40
CA GLY A 25 9.13 20.91 -10.44
C GLY A 25 7.91 20.04 -10.15
N MET A 26 7.74 19.50 -8.92
CA MET A 26 6.49 18.84 -8.54
C MET A 26 5.29 19.76 -8.74
N THR A 27 4.28 19.34 -9.51
CA THR A 27 3.02 20.07 -9.72
C THR A 27 1.83 19.42 -9.01
N VAL A 28 1.92 18.12 -8.72
CA VAL A 28 0.88 17.36 -8.02
C VAL A 28 1.47 16.53 -6.89
N ALA A 29 0.97 16.72 -5.67
CA ALA A 29 1.27 15.86 -4.54
C ALA A 29 0.23 14.72 -4.44
N ARG A 30 0.67 13.47 -4.63
CA ARG A 30 -0.17 12.28 -4.47
C ARG A 30 -0.10 11.80 -3.01
N VAL A 31 -1.26 11.74 -2.36
CA VAL A 31 -1.45 11.18 -1.03
C VAL A 31 -2.11 9.82 -1.19
N ASN A 32 -1.35 8.75 -0.94
CA ASN A 32 -1.86 7.38 -0.99
C ASN A 32 -2.67 7.07 0.27
N LEU A 33 -3.98 6.89 0.12
CA LEU A 33 -4.93 6.66 1.22
C LEU A 33 -5.06 5.18 1.61
N SER A 34 -4.30 4.29 0.99
CA SER A 34 -4.29 2.86 1.35
C SER A 34 -3.43 2.53 2.58
N HIS A 35 -2.70 3.53 3.09
CA HIS A 35 -1.80 3.42 4.23
C HIS A 35 -1.98 4.66 5.12
N SER A 36 -1.65 4.55 6.41
CA SER A 36 -1.80 5.62 7.41
C SER A 36 -3.25 6.02 7.72
N ASP A 37 -3.40 6.87 8.74
CA ASP A 37 -4.70 7.38 9.19
C ASP A 37 -5.04 8.74 8.55
N GLN A 38 -6.30 9.15 8.69
CA GLN A 38 -6.80 10.42 8.15
C GLN A 38 -6.08 11.65 8.74
N ARG A 39 -5.60 11.56 9.98
CA ARG A 39 -4.88 12.67 10.63
C ARG A 39 -3.54 12.90 9.95
N THR A 40 -2.79 11.83 9.72
CA THR A 40 -1.52 11.85 9.00
C THR A 40 -1.70 12.46 7.61
N HIS A 41 -2.73 12.04 6.87
CA HIS A 41 -3.03 12.63 5.56
C HIS A 41 -3.34 14.12 5.62
N ARG A 42 -4.13 14.55 6.62
CA ARG A 42 -4.45 15.96 6.84
C ARG A 42 -3.19 16.78 7.09
N ASP A 43 -2.30 16.29 7.95
CA ASP A 43 -1.05 16.99 8.30
C ASP A 43 -0.13 17.13 7.08
N VAL A 44 -0.04 16.07 6.24
CA VAL A 44 0.68 16.13 4.97
C VAL A 44 0.09 17.18 4.03
N ILE A 45 -1.23 17.18 3.84
CA ILE A 45 -1.91 18.14 2.96
C ILE A 45 -1.70 19.57 3.44
N HIS A 46 -1.82 19.80 4.75
CA HIS A 46 -1.59 21.10 5.37
C HIS A 46 -0.17 21.59 5.10
N THR A 47 0.82 20.75 5.38
CA THR A 47 2.24 21.05 5.16
C THR A 47 2.51 21.39 3.69
N VAL A 48 1.97 20.61 2.75
CA VAL A 48 2.11 20.91 1.31
C VAL A 48 1.54 22.28 0.96
N ARG A 49 0.36 22.63 1.48
CA ARG A 49 -0.28 23.93 1.22
C ARG A 49 0.48 25.08 1.85
N GLU A 50 1.03 24.92 3.04
CA GLU A 50 1.85 25.94 3.70
C GLU A 50 3.16 26.19 2.95
N VAL A 51 3.89 25.12 2.62
CA VAL A 51 5.16 25.25 1.89
C VAL A 51 4.92 25.87 0.52
N ALA A 52 3.92 25.41 -0.23
CA ALA A 52 3.58 25.96 -1.54
C ALA A 52 3.23 27.45 -1.47
N ARG A 53 2.43 27.87 -0.47
CA ARG A 53 2.14 29.29 -0.22
C ARG A 53 3.42 30.09 0.09
N SER A 54 4.32 29.54 0.92
CA SER A 54 5.55 30.22 1.33
C SER A 54 6.52 30.50 0.17
N ILE A 55 6.43 29.75 -0.93
CA ILE A 55 7.27 29.91 -2.12
C ILE A 55 6.49 30.43 -3.34
N GLY A 56 5.23 30.82 -3.16
CA GLY A 56 4.40 31.35 -4.24
C GLY A 56 4.11 30.35 -5.36
N LYS A 57 4.14 29.03 -5.08
CA LYS A 57 3.79 27.99 -6.07
C LYS A 57 2.38 27.47 -5.83
N HIS A 58 1.70 27.11 -6.92
CA HIS A 58 0.45 26.37 -6.86
C HIS A 58 0.75 24.86 -7.01
N VAL A 59 0.08 24.04 -6.19
CA VAL A 59 0.22 22.58 -6.20
C VAL A 59 -1.16 21.94 -6.07
N SER A 60 -1.40 20.92 -6.89
CA SER A 60 -2.62 20.10 -6.81
C SER A 60 -2.43 18.96 -5.82
N ILE A 61 -3.51 18.55 -5.16
CA ILE A 61 -3.51 17.38 -4.27
C ILE A 61 -4.30 16.27 -4.94
N LEU A 62 -3.69 15.09 -5.08
CA LEU A 62 -4.32 13.89 -5.61
C LEU A 62 -4.49 12.86 -4.49
N GLY A 63 -5.74 12.65 -4.06
CA GLY A 63 -6.08 11.57 -3.15
C GLY A 63 -6.23 10.25 -3.90
N ASP A 64 -5.34 9.31 -3.64
CA ASP A 64 -5.31 8.01 -4.30
C ASP A 64 -5.96 6.93 -3.42
N LEU A 65 -7.11 6.41 -3.88
CA LEU A 65 -7.92 5.45 -3.14
C LEU A 65 -7.37 4.03 -3.30
N GLN A 66 -7.52 3.21 -2.25
CA GLN A 66 -7.00 1.84 -2.21
C GLN A 66 -7.54 0.92 -3.33
N GLY A 67 -8.79 1.10 -3.74
CA GLY A 67 -9.52 0.18 -4.61
C GLY A 67 -9.84 -1.17 -3.96
N PRO A 68 -10.56 -2.06 -4.66
CA PRO A 68 -10.82 -3.43 -4.21
C PRO A 68 -9.51 -4.23 -4.17
N LYS A 69 -9.18 -4.84 -3.02
CA LYS A 69 -8.00 -5.70 -2.84
C LYS A 69 -8.40 -7.10 -2.39
N ILE A 70 -7.99 -8.12 -3.14
CA ILE A 70 -8.02 -9.52 -2.68
C ILE A 70 -6.71 -9.75 -1.90
N ARG A 71 -6.81 -10.13 -0.63
CA ARG A 71 -5.67 -10.47 0.23
C ARG A 71 -5.79 -11.92 0.66
N LEU A 72 -4.68 -12.66 0.57
CA LEU A 72 -4.56 -13.92 1.29
C LEU A 72 -4.38 -13.61 2.78
N GLY A 73 -4.95 -14.45 3.64
CA GLY A 73 -4.71 -14.38 5.08
C GLY A 73 -3.29 -14.82 5.45
N GLU A 74 -3.00 -14.90 6.74
CA GLU A 74 -1.74 -15.49 7.20
C GLU A 74 -1.64 -16.94 6.73
N MET A 75 -0.53 -17.27 6.07
CA MET A 75 -0.23 -18.65 5.70
C MET A 75 0.39 -19.35 6.91
N PHE A 76 -0.37 -20.25 7.53
CA PHE A 76 0.17 -21.14 8.54
C PHE A 76 1.03 -22.21 7.85
N ALA A 77 2.29 -22.32 8.24
CA ALA A 77 3.17 -23.41 7.84
C ALA A 77 2.72 -24.70 8.54
N GLN A 78 1.58 -25.26 8.16
CA GLN A 78 1.06 -26.46 8.81
C GLN A 78 0.85 -27.65 7.88
N GLN A 79 0.97 -27.49 6.56
CA GLN A 79 0.98 -28.63 5.67
C GLN A 79 1.60 -28.27 4.32
N VAL A 80 2.90 -28.53 4.19
CA VAL A 80 3.49 -28.81 2.88
C VAL A 80 2.98 -30.19 2.48
N VAL A 81 1.97 -30.25 1.60
CA VAL A 81 1.50 -31.52 1.04
C VAL A 81 2.44 -31.86 -0.12
N GLY A 82 3.56 -32.50 0.23
CA GLY A 82 4.59 -32.93 -0.72
C GLY A 82 5.68 -31.89 -0.97
N GLU A 83 6.92 -32.36 -1.12
CA GLU A 83 8.11 -31.55 -1.45
C GLU A 83 8.22 -31.33 -2.97
N GLN A 84 7.12 -31.02 -3.65
CA GLN A 84 7.22 -30.75 -5.08
C GLN A 84 7.81 -29.36 -5.28
N PRO A 85 9.03 -29.24 -5.86
CA PRO A 85 9.57 -27.94 -6.22
C PRO A 85 8.66 -27.33 -7.29
N PHE A 86 8.34 -26.04 -7.13
CA PHE A 86 7.69 -25.26 -8.16
C PHE A 86 8.75 -24.61 -9.04
N ASP A 87 8.53 -24.61 -10.35
CA ASP A 87 9.33 -23.86 -11.32
C ASP A 87 8.62 -22.54 -11.69
N LEU A 88 9.36 -21.58 -12.26
CA LEU A 88 8.82 -20.28 -12.70
C LEU A 88 7.70 -20.41 -13.75
N ALA A 89 7.62 -21.55 -14.43
CA ALA A 89 6.57 -21.85 -15.42
C ALA A 89 5.27 -22.38 -14.79
N ASP A 90 5.25 -22.66 -13.50
CA ASP A 90 4.09 -23.25 -12.85
C ASP A 90 2.95 -22.24 -12.67
N ILE A 91 1.73 -22.70 -12.95
CA ILE A 91 0.52 -21.91 -12.80
C ILE A 91 -0.12 -22.22 -11.45
N LEU A 92 -0.20 -21.21 -10.59
CA LEU A 92 -0.97 -21.28 -9.35
C LEU A 92 -2.43 -20.88 -9.63
N GLN A 93 -3.36 -21.83 -9.49
CA GLN A 93 -4.79 -21.57 -9.58
C GLN A 93 -5.40 -21.36 -8.19
N LEU A 94 -5.91 -20.16 -7.92
CA LEU A 94 -6.70 -19.89 -6.72
C LEU A 94 -8.13 -20.41 -6.94
N LEU A 95 -8.50 -21.46 -6.20
CA LEU A 95 -9.85 -22.01 -6.17
C LEU A 95 -10.60 -21.49 -4.94
N SER A 96 -11.85 -21.07 -5.12
CA SER A 96 -12.74 -20.76 -4.00
C SER A 96 -13.45 -22.02 -3.51
N GLY A 97 -13.33 -22.35 -2.22
CA GLY A 97 -13.94 -23.53 -1.61
C GLY A 97 -13.47 -23.76 -0.18
N LYS A 98 -14.14 -24.64 0.58
CA LYS A 98 -13.60 -25.10 1.88
C LYS A 98 -12.34 -25.92 1.58
N VAL A 99 -11.20 -25.48 2.10
CA VAL A 99 -10.02 -26.35 2.21
C VAL A 99 -10.46 -27.59 2.99
N PRO A 100 -10.28 -28.82 2.47
CA PRO A 100 -10.66 -30.02 3.20
C PRO A 100 -9.96 -30.00 4.55
N SER A 101 -10.71 -29.86 5.65
CA SER A 101 -10.11 -30.07 6.97
C SER A 101 -9.70 -31.52 7.00
N ALA A 102 -8.43 -31.81 7.26
CA ALA A 102 -8.03 -33.16 7.63
C ALA A 102 -8.89 -33.60 8.82
N ARG A 103 -9.93 -34.40 8.55
CA ARG A 103 -10.68 -35.10 9.59
C ARG A 103 -9.67 -36.03 10.27
N ASN A 104 -9.13 -35.60 11.40
CA ASN A 104 -8.46 -36.54 12.29
C ASN A 104 -9.56 -37.34 13.00
N GLY A 105 -9.99 -38.42 12.36
CA GLY A 105 -10.97 -39.35 12.90
C GLY A 105 -10.34 -40.21 14.01
N ARG A 106 -10.71 -39.87 15.25
CA ARG A 106 -10.82 -40.73 16.45
C ARG A 106 -9.54 -41.36 17.03
N ASN A 107 -9.29 -41.05 18.31
CA ASN A 107 -9.52 -42.08 19.33
C ASN A 107 -9.86 -41.48 20.70
N THR A 108 -11.09 -41.77 21.15
CA THR A 108 -11.49 -41.80 22.56
C THR A 108 -10.84 -43.01 23.22
N VAL A 109 -9.98 -42.82 24.24
CA VAL A 109 -9.85 -43.77 25.35
C VAL A 109 -9.47 -42.98 26.62
N ARG A 110 -10.47 -42.88 27.51
CA ARG A 110 -10.45 -42.61 28.96
C ARG A 110 -9.79 -41.32 29.46
#